data_AF-A0A0D7B2C1-F1
#
_entry.id   AF-A0A0D7B2C1-F1
#
_cell.length_a   1.000
_cell.length_b   1.000
_cell.length_c   1.000
_cell.angle_alpha   90.00
_cell.angle_beta   90.00
_cell.angle_gamma   90.00
#
_symmetry.space_group_name_H-M   'P 1'
#
loop_
_entity.id
_entity.type
_entity.pdbx_description
1 polymer ?
#
loop_
_entity_poly.entity_id
_entity_poly.type
_entity_poly.pdbx_seq_one_letter_code
_entity_poly.pdbx_strand_id
1 'polypeptide(L)'
;MEHLDSISKIRKILFTTNEVPFEEEAKAVDAELVQLRAEHHQLTLRLARIEAILPRLEAIRHPMRYVPDDILARIFEYAAPWCFADGAAEESFAPEHSAVNVPWTLSQVCRNWRAICLSHRHLWATFRVSLPNLNNPFDAERMDTFHRRSE
;
A
#
# COMPACT_ATOMS: atom_id res chain seq x y z
N MET A 1 -17.85 1.36 41.78
CA MET A 1 -18.95 2.08 42.44
C MET A 1 -18.47 2.77 43.71
N GLU A 2 -17.63 2.11 44.52
CA GLU A 2 -17.01 2.71 45.72
C GLU A 2 -16.09 3.92 45.45
N HIS A 3 -15.37 3.93 44.32
CA HIS A 3 -14.46 5.02 43.94
C HIS A 3 -15.15 6.37 43.69
N LEU A 4 -16.37 6.33 43.14
CA LEU A 4 -17.19 7.52 42.88
C LEU A 4 -17.74 8.11 44.20
N ASP A 5 -18.02 7.25 45.17
CA ASP A 5 -18.54 7.64 46.49
C ASP A 5 -17.44 8.31 47.34
N SER A 6 -16.19 7.84 47.19
CA SER A 6 -15.00 8.46 47.81
C SER A 6 -14.72 9.86 47.27
N ILE A 7 -14.72 10.03 45.93
CA ILE A 7 -14.51 11.33 45.27
C ILE A 7 -15.62 12.33 45.65
N SER A 8 -16.87 11.86 45.74
CA SER A 8 -18.01 12.71 46.13
C SER A 8 -17.93 13.17 47.59
N LYS A 9 -17.36 12.36 48.49
CA LYS A 9 -17.10 12.74 49.89
C LYS A 9 -15.98 13.76 50.02
N ILE A 10 -14.85 13.55 49.34
CA ILE A 10 -13.69 14.46 49.35
C ILE A 10 -14.10 15.85 48.84
N ARG A 11 -14.85 15.90 47.73
CA ARG A 11 -15.38 17.15 47.18
C ARG A 11 -16.37 17.84 48.12
N LYS A 12 -17.14 17.10 48.93
CA LYS A 12 -18.06 17.73 49.87
C LYS A 12 -17.30 18.38 51.03
N ILE A 13 -16.30 17.70 51.59
CA ILE A 13 -15.50 18.18 52.73
C ILE A 13 -14.62 19.39 52.36
N LEU A 14 -13.92 19.33 51.22
CA LEU A 14 -13.04 20.41 50.75
C LEU A 14 -13.77 21.72 50.40
N PHE A 15 -15.03 21.64 49.99
CA PHE A 15 -15.79 22.80 49.51
C PHE A 15 -16.84 23.32 50.50
N THR A 16 -17.03 22.69 51.66
CA THR A 16 -17.97 23.17 52.71
C THR A 16 -17.30 23.60 54.01
N THR A 17 -16.04 23.23 54.24
CA THR A 17 -15.28 23.54 55.44
C THR A 17 -14.01 24.28 55.01
N ASN A 18 -13.77 25.47 55.57
CA ASN A 18 -12.56 26.27 55.30
C ASN A 18 -11.32 25.73 56.03
N GLU A 19 -11.34 24.44 56.38
CA GLU A 19 -10.28 23.73 57.07
C GLU A 19 -9.29 23.18 56.04
N VAL A 20 -8.00 23.30 56.33
CA VAL A 20 -6.94 22.80 55.45
C VAL A 20 -7.05 21.26 55.42
N PRO A 21 -7.14 20.62 54.24
CA PRO A 21 -7.20 19.16 54.16
C PRO A 21 -6.00 18.51 54.83
N PHE A 22 -6.24 17.37 55.48
CA PHE A 22 -5.19 16.62 56.15
C PHE A 22 -4.10 16.20 55.15
N GLU A 23 -2.83 16.24 55.57
CA GLU A 23 -1.67 16.00 54.71
C GLU A 23 -1.72 14.63 53.99
N GLU A 24 -2.38 13.65 54.59
CA GLU A 24 -2.62 12.32 54.02
C GLU A 24 -3.63 12.33 52.86
N GLU A 25 -4.69 13.14 52.96
CA GLU A 25 -5.69 13.30 51.89
C GLU A 25 -5.10 14.01 50.68
N ALA A 26 -4.27 15.04 50.90
CA ALA A 26 -3.54 15.72 49.84
C ALA A 26 -2.58 14.77 49.10
N LYS A 27 -1.82 13.94 49.86
CA LYS A 27 -0.94 12.91 49.29
C LYS A 27 -1.71 11.85 48.49
N ALA A 28 -2.88 11.44 48.97
CA ALA A 28 -3.73 10.47 48.27
C ALA A 28 -4.24 11.03 46.93
N VAL A 29 -4.71 12.28 46.92
CA VAL A 29 -5.16 12.97 45.71
C VAL A 29 -4.01 13.15 44.72
N ASP A 30 -2.83 13.55 45.18
CA ASP A 30 -1.65 13.70 44.30
C ASP A 30 -1.22 12.37 43.68
N ALA A 31 -1.25 11.28 44.45
CA ALA A 31 -0.95 9.94 43.95
C ALA A 31 -1.95 9.48 42.88
N GLU A 32 -3.25 9.69 43.11
CA GLU A 32 -4.30 9.40 42.14
C GLU A 32 -4.14 10.23 40.85
N LEU A 33 -3.77 11.50 41.01
CA LEU A 33 -3.55 12.41 39.88
C LEU A 33 -2.33 12.00 39.05
N VAL A 34 -1.24 11.55 39.68
CA VAL A 34 -0.08 10.97 38.99
C VAL A 34 -0.47 9.70 38.24
N GLN A 35 -1.26 8.82 38.86
CA GLN A 35 -1.73 7.59 38.24
C GLN A 35 -2.59 7.89 37.00
N LEU A 36 -3.59 8.77 37.12
CA LEU A 36 -4.46 9.16 36.01
C LEU A 36 -3.69 9.82 34.87
N ARG A 37 -2.69 10.65 35.19
CA ARG A 37 -1.80 11.25 34.17
C ARG A 37 -1.01 10.19 33.43
N ALA A 38 -0.48 9.19 34.14
CA ALA A 38 0.25 8.08 33.52
C ALA A 38 -0.66 7.25 32.60
N GLU A 39 -1.88 6.96 33.05
CA GLU A 39 -2.87 6.22 32.25
C GLU A 39 -3.29 7.01 31.00
N HIS A 40 -3.58 8.31 31.15
CA HIS A 40 -3.89 9.19 30.03
C HIS A 40 -2.74 9.23 29.01
N HIS A 41 -1.50 9.34 29.49
CA HIS A 41 -0.32 9.31 28.63
C HIS A 41 -0.20 7.98 27.87
N GLN A 42 -0.40 6.86 28.55
CA GLN A 42 -0.38 5.53 27.92
C GLN A 42 -1.46 5.37 26.84
N LEU A 43 -2.69 5.83 27.12
CA LEU A 43 -3.79 5.79 26.16
C LEU A 43 -3.50 6.67 24.94
N THR A 44 -2.93 7.85 25.16
CA THR A 44 -2.54 8.79 24.08
C THR A 44 -1.49 8.15 23.16
N LEU A 45 -0.46 7.53 23.74
CA LEU A 45 0.56 6.81 22.96
C LEU A 45 -0.04 5.64 22.16
N ARG A 46 -0.99 4.92 22.74
CA ARG A 46 -1.68 3.80 22.06
C ARG A 46 -2.53 4.30 20.91
N LEU A 47 -3.23 5.41 21.08
CA LEU A 47 -4.04 6.04 20.05
C LEU A 47 -3.15 6.50 18.87
N ALA A 48 -2.07 7.23 19.15
CA ALA A 48 -1.11 7.65 18.14
C ALA A 48 -0.50 6.47 17.36
N ARG A 49 -0.23 5.34 18.04
CA ARG A 49 0.25 4.11 17.38
C ARG A 49 -0.79 3.54 16.41
N ILE A 50 -2.07 3.50 16.80
CA ILE A 50 -3.15 2.98 15.95
C ILE A 50 -3.36 3.92 14.75
N GLU A 51 -3.37 5.22 14.97
CA GLU A 51 -3.48 6.22 13.90
C GLU A 51 -2.34 6.12 12.89
N ALA A 52 -1.12 5.85 13.34
CA ALA A 52 0.02 5.62 12.45
C ALA A 52 -0.14 4.35 11.58
N ILE A 53 -0.95 3.36 12.01
CA ILE A 53 -1.18 2.11 11.28
C ILE A 53 -2.35 2.23 10.29
N LEU A 54 -3.32 3.12 10.53
CA LEU A 54 -4.51 3.27 9.70
C LEU A 54 -4.21 3.43 8.20
N PRO A 55 -3.29 4.31 7.75
CA PRO A 55 -3.00 4.47 6.32
C PRO A 55 -2.49 3.19 5.67
N ARG A 56 -1.74 2.36 6.42
CA ARG A 56 -1.23 1.07 5.91
C ARG A 56 -2.37 0.07 5.74
N LEU A 57 -3.34 0.05 6.64
CA LEU A 57 -4.52 -0.81 6.53
C LEU A 57 -5.45 -0.35 5.41
N GLU A 58 -5.61 0.96 5.22
CA GLU A 58 -6.36 1.52 4.10
C GLU A 58 -5.73 1.14 2.75
N ALA A 59 -4.39 1.18 2.64
CA ALA A 59 -3.68 0.70 1.46
C ALA A 59 -3.88 -0.81 1.18
N ILE A 60 -4.17 -1.60 2.21
CA ILE A 60 -4.55 -3.03 2.04
C ILE A 60 -5.97 -3.15 1.50
N ARG A 61 -6.88 -2.24 1.87
CA ARG A 61 -8.25 -2.19 1.36
C ARG A 61 -8.35 -1.62 -0.07
N HIS A 62 -7.22 -1.33 -0.71
CA HIS A 62 -7.21 -0.75 -2.06
C HIS A 62 -7.98 -1.65 -3.05
N PRO A 63 -8.95 -1.09 -3.82
CA PRO A 63 -9.84 -1.87 -4.69
C PRO A 63 -9.11 -2.84 -5.63
N MET A 64 -7.94 -2.45 -6.16
CA MET A 64 -7.11 -3.29 -7.03
C MET A 64 -6.73 -4.67 -6.45
N ARG A 65 -6.80 -4.88 -5.13
CA ARG A 65 -6.52 -6.21 -4.54
C ARG A 65 -7.71 -7.16 -4.60
N TYR A 66 -8.91 -6.65 -4.85
CA TYR A 66 -10.15 -7.42 -4.94
C TYR A 66 -10.73 -7.47 -6.35
N VAL A 67 -10.06 -6.83 -7.32
CA VAL A 67 -10.46 -6.89 -8.72
C VAL A 67 -10.25 -8.34 -9.20
N PRO A 68 -11.30 -8.99 -9.73
CA PRO A 68 -11.16 -10.30 -10.36
C PRO A 68 -10.12 -10.30 -11.49
N ASP A 69 -9.43 -11.43 -11.66
CA ASP A 69 -8.30 -11.52 -12.60
C ASP A 69 -8.70 -11.22 -14.06
N ASP A 70 -9.92 -11.56 -14.47
CA ASP A 70 -10.49 -11.27 -15.79
C ASP A 70 -10.72 -9.77 -16.01
N ILE A 71 -11.27 -9.07 -15.02
CA ILE A 71 -11.44 -7.62 -15.06
C ILE A 71 -10.07 -6.93 -15.06
N LEU A 72 -9.12 -7.43 -14.28
CA LEU A 72 -7.76 -6.90 -14.26
C LEU A 72 -7.05 -7.12 -15.61
N ALA A 73 -7.24 -8.27 -16.26
CA ALA A 73 -6.77 -8.50 -17.62
C ALA A 73 -7.39 -7.53 -18.63
N ARG A 74 -8.69 -7.22 -18.52
CA ARG A 74 -9.34 -6.18 -19.35
C ARG A 74 -8.76 -4.78 -19.13
N ILE A 75 -8.41 -4.44 -17.90
CA ILE A 75 -7.71 -3.18 -17.61
C ILE A 75 -6.34 -3.16 -18.28
N PHE A 76 -5.62 -4.29 -18.28
CA PHE A 76 -4.31 -4.39 -18.93
C PHE A 76 -4.41 -4.23 -20.45
N GLU A 77 -5.42 -4.84 -21.07
CA GLU A 77 -5.74 -4.66 -22.49
C GLU A 77 -6.01 -3.19 -22.82
N TYR A 78 -6.77 -2.50 -21.97
CA TYR A 78 -7.03 -1.07 -22.14
C TYR A 78 -5.76 -0.22 -22.00
N ALA A 79 -4.83 -0.64 -21.13
CA ALA A 79 -3.53 0.02 -20.98
C ALA A 79 -2.54 -0.29 -22.12
N ALA A 80 -2.80 -1.34 -22.91
CA ALA A 80 -2.02 -1.73 -24.08
C ALA A 80 -2.91 -1.94 -25.31
N PRO A 81 -3.54 -0.88 -25.85
CA PRO A 81 -4.48 -1.03 -26.97
C PRO A 81 -3.84 -1.65 -28.21
N TRP A 82 -2.53 -1.50 -28.39
CA TRP A 82 -1.75 -2.15 -29.46
C TRP A 82 -1.78 -3.68 -29.41
N CYS A 83 -2.15 -4.29 -28.29
CA CYS A 83 -2.26 -5.74 -28.17
C CYS A 83 -3.30 -6.38 -29.10
N PHE A 84 -4.26 -5.58 -29.60
CA PHE A 84 -5.26 -5.98 -30.60
C PHE A 84 -4.87 -5.65 -32.04
N ALA A 85 -3.77 -4.92 -32.24
CA ALA A 85 -3.35 -4.52 -33.57
C ALA A 85 -2.67 -5.69 -34.31
N ASP A 86 -2.68 -5.65 -35.65
CA ASP A 86 -2.12 -6.70 -36.50
C ASP A 86 -0.58 -6.73 -36.51
N GLY A 87 0.06 -5.70 -35.95
CA GLY A 87 1.51 -5.56 -35.90
C GLY A 87 2.14 -5.29 -37.27
N ALA A 88 1.37 -4.89 -38.27
CA ALA A 88 1.86 -4.64 -39.62
C ALA A 88 2.30 -3.18 -39.82
N ALA A 89 1.54 -2.24 -39.26
CA ALA A 89 1.80 -0.81 -39.40
C ALA A 89 2.51 -0.23 -38.18
N GLU A 90 3.27 0.85 -38.34
CA GLU A 90 4.07 1.46 -37.27
C GLU A 90 3.20 1.95 -36.10
N GLU A 91 2.02 2.44 -36.40
CA GLU A 91 0.96 2.85 -35.46
C GLU A 91 0.35 1.68 -34.68
N SER A 92 0.60 0.43 -35.08
CA SER A 92 0.14 -0.77 -34.39
C SER A 92 0.94 -1.07 -33.13
N PHE A 93 2.04 -0.36 -32.89
CA PHE A 93 2.91 -0.57 -31.74
C PHE A 93 2.83 0.58 -30.74
N ALA A 94 3.24 0.31 -29.51
CA ALA A 94 3.42 1.36 -28.52
C ALA A 94 4.39 2.45 -29.04
N PRO A 95 4.10 3.74 -28.82
CA PRO A 95 5.03 4.81 -29.15
C PRO A 95 6.39 4.59 -28.48
N GLU A 96 7.48 4.84 -29.19
CA GLU A 96 8.86 4.63 -28.71
C GLU A 96 9.17 5.45 -27.44
N HIS A 97 8.43 6.53 -27.21
CA HIS A 97 8.54 7.39 -26.04
C HIS A 97 7.37 7.24 -25.05
N SER A 98 6.57 6.17 -25.16
CA SER A 98 5.52 5.89 -24.19
C SER A 98 6.16 5.69 -22.82
N ALA A 99 5.73 6.49 -21.83
CA ALA A 99 6.17 6.39 -20.44
C ALA A 99 5.85 5.01 -19.83
N VAL A 100 4.95 4.24 -20.46
CA VAL A 100 4.53 2.92 -20.00
C VAL A 100 4.86 1.89 -21.07
N ASN A 101 5.90 1.11 -20.81
CA ASN A 101 6.27 -0.03 -21.63
C ASN A 101 5.41 -1.25 -21.22
N VAL A 102 4.12 -1.21 -21.57
CA VAL A 102 3.17 -2.32 -21.34
C VAL A 102 3.38 -3.38 -22.42
N PRO A 103 3.39 -4.70 -22.11
CA PRO A 103 3.05 -5.35 -20.84
C PRO A 103 4.12 -5.43 -19.74
N TRP A 104 5.37 -5.08 -20.03
CA TRP A 104 6.47 -5.26 -19.07
C TRP A 104 6.26 -4.52 -17.76
N THR A 105 5.87 -3.25 -17.79
CA THR A 105 5.66 -2.47 -16.56
C THR A 105 4.58 -3.10 -15.66
N LEU A 106 3.49 -3.60 -16.25
CA LEU A 106 2.40 -4.25 -15.50
C LEU A 106 2.88 -5.55 -14.84
N SER A 107 3.74 -6.31 -15.54
CA SER A 107 4.30 -7.56 -15.00
C SER A 107 5.21 -7.35 -13.78
N GLN A 108 5.68 -6.13 -13.52
CA GLN A 108 6.61 -5.83 -12.42
C GLN A 108 5.92 -5.36 -11.13
N VAL A 109 4.60 -5.14 -11.13
CA VAL A 109 3.89 -4.58 -9.97
C VAL A 109 3.83 -5.56 -8.79
N CYS A 110 3.33 -6.78 -9.02
CA CYS A 110 3.26 -7.82 -8.00
C CYS A 110 3.22 -9.22 -8.62
N ARG A 111 3.21 -10.28 -7.79
CA ARG A 111 3.12 -11.67 -8.26
C ARG A 111 1.81 -11.96 -9.01
N ASN A 112 0.68 -11.44 -8.54
CA ASN A 112 -0.62 -11.66 -9.19
C ASN A 112 -0.65 -11.02 -10.59
N TRP A 113 -0.23 -9.76 -10.68
CA TRP A 113 -0.18 -9.03 -11.94
C TRP A 113 0.74 -9.71 -12.95
N ARG A 114 1.91 -10.19 -12.50
CA ARG A 114 2.81 -10.98 -13.34
C ARG A 114 2.15 -12.25 -13.87
N ALA A 115 1.45 -13.01 -13.01
CA ALA A 115 0.77 -14.23 -13.42
C ALA A 115 -0.28 -13.94 -14.50
N ILE A 116 -1.12 -12.92 -14.30
CA ILE A 116 -2.15 -12.50 -15.26
C ILE A 116 -1.50 -12.05 -16.57
N CYS A 117 -0.49 -11.18 -16.53
CA CYS A 117 0.21 -10.71 -17.72
C CYS A 117 0.77 -11.89 -18.53
N LEU A 118 1.39 -12.88 -17.88
CA LEU A 118 1.99 -14.03 -18.56
C LEU A 118 0.93 -15.02 -19.09
N SER A 119 -0.20 -15.19 -18.39
CA SER A 119 -1.28 -16.05 -18.86
C SER A 119 -2.07 -15.44 -20.02
N HIS A 120 -2.13 -14.10 -20.08
CA HIS A 120 -2.96 -13.39 -21.04
C HIS A 120 -2.19 -13.09 -22.32
N ARG A 121 -2.17 -14.08 -23.22
CA ARG A 121 -1.37 -14.07 -24.46
C ARG A 121 -1.60 -12.84 -25.33
N HIS A 122 -2.79 -12.27 -25.30
CA HIS A 122 -3.14 -11.14 -26.15
C HIS A 122 -2.23 -9.93 -25.90
N LEU A 123 -1.85 -9.69 -24.64
CA LEU A 123 -0.95 -8.60 -24.27
C LEU A 123 0.44 -8.67 -24.93
N TRP A 124 0.81 -9.85 -25.42
CA TRP A 124 2.10 -10.12 -26.06
C TRP A 124 1.98 -10.38 -27.56
N ALA A 125 0.78 -10.23 -28.14
CA ALA A 125 0.56 -10.45 -29.57
C ALA A 125 1.35 -9.46 -30.42
N THR A 126 1.49 -8.22 -29.94
CA THR A 126 2.13 -7.13 -30.67
C THR A 126 3.06 -6.35 -29.76
N PHE A 127 4.35 -6.39 -30.06
CA PHE A 127 5.35 -5.68 -29.26
C PHE A 127 6.57 -5.27 -30.08
N ARG A 128 7.20 -4.17 -29.69
CA ARG A 128 8.38 -3.61 -30.37
C ARG A 128 9.64 -3.96 -29.60
N VAL A 129 10.65 -4.48 -30.28
CA VAL A 129 12.00 -4.63 -29.76
C VAL A 129 12.91 -3.65 -30.51
N SER A 130 13.40 -2.63 -29.82
CA SER A 130 14.45 -1.79 -30.36
C SER A 130 15.78 -2.51 -30.23
N LEU A 131 16.39 -2.83 -31.37
CA LEU A 131 17.69 -3.49 -31.46
C LEU A 131 18.68 -2.45 -32.05
N PRO A 132 19.26 -1.57 -31.20
CA PRO A 132 20.01 -0.41 -31.66
C PRO A 132 21.27 -0.76 -32.48
N ASN A 133 21.72 -2.01 -32.43
CA ASN A 133 22.96 -2.48 -33.05
C ASN A 133 22.73 -3.62 -34.05
N LEU A 134 21.59 -3.70 -34.77
CA LEU A 134 21.41 -4.75 -35.79
C LEU A 134 22.47 -4.74 -36.91
N ASN A 135 23.15 -3.61 -37.12
CA ASN A 135 24.29 -3.52 -38.05
C ASN A 135 25.58 -4.14 -37.49
N ASN A 136 25.59 -4.55 -36.22
CA ASN A 136 26.68 -5.25 -35.59
C ASN A 136 26.54 -6.76 -35.86
N PRO A 137 27.47 -7.38 -36.62
CA PRO A 137 27.38 -8.80 -36.96
C PRO A 137 27.35 -9.71 -35.73
N PHE A 138 27.91 -9.28 -34.58
CA PHE A 138 27.84 -10.03 -33.33
C PHE A 138 26.43 -10.13 -32.75
N ASP A 139 25.59 -9.10 -32.91
CA ASP A 139 24.23 -9.12 -32.37
C ASP A 139 23.31 -10.01 -33.24
N ALA A 140 23.52 -10.01 -34.56
CA ALA A 140 22.84 -10.93 -35.48
C ALA A 140 23.20 -12.41 -35.20
N GLU A 141 24.49 -12.72 -34.99
CA GLU A 141 24.94 -14.08 -34.64
C GLU A 141 24.34 -14.56 -33.31
N ARG A 142 24.21 -13.66 -32.32
CA ARG A 142 23.55 -13.97 -31.05
C ARG A 142 22.06 -14.28 -31.24
N MET A 143 21.34 -13.48 -32.02
CA MET A 143 19.92 -13.75 -32.29
C MET A 143 19.72 -15.10 -32.99
N ASP A 144 20.55 -15.41 -33.99
CA ASP A 144 20.52 -16.69 -34.70
C ASP A 144 20.85 -17.87 -33.76
N THR A 145 21.82 -17.69 -32.85
CA THR A 145 22.14 -18.67 -31.81
C THR A 145 20.97 -18.92 -30.86
N PHE A 146 20.25 -17.88 -30.45
CA PHE A 146 19.06 -18.04 -29.60
C PHE A 146 17.92 -18.74 -30.34
N HIS A 147 17.69 -18.39 -31.61
CA HIS A 147 16.67 -19.03 -32.44
C HIS A 147 16.93 -20.53 -32.60
N ARG A 148 18.16 -20.93 -32.97
CA ARG A 148 18.57 -22.34 -33.09
C ARG A 148 18.48 -23.13 -31.78
N ARG A 149 18.51 -22.47 -30.62
CA ARG A 149 18.34 -23.12 -29.31
C ARG A 149 16.88 -23.24 -28.87
N SER A 150 15.98 -22.50 -29.53
CA SER A 150 14.54 -22.48 -29.21
C SER A 150 13.73 -23.49 -30.01
N GLU A 151 14.30 -24.04 -31.08
CA GLU A 151 13.82 -25.24 -31.78
C GLU A 151 14.21 -26.52 -31.01
#